data_AF-A0A7S3B794-F1
#
_entry.id   AF-A0A7S3B794-F1
#
_cell.length_a   1.000
_cell.length_b   1.000
_cell.length_c   1.000
_cell.angle_alpha   90.00
_cell.angle_beta   90.00
_cell.angle_gamma   90.00
#
_symmetry.space_group_name_H-M   'P 1'
#
loop_
_entity.id
_entity.type
_entity.pdbx_description
1 polymer ?
#
loop_
_entity_poly.entity_id
_entity_poly.type
_entity_poly.pdbx_seq_one_letter_code
_entity_poly.pdbx_strand_id
1 'polypeptide(L)'
;GGVLPGQGAASAGGDFQNNSLAKRSDLGSLLPPAPSGTVWTAGTVVEVAWTRKAWHGGGYQYRLCPAANTLDERCFQAHPVPFADGTSSLRWGGEGGERLRFNATDVSVGTLPEGSTWRRSPLPRGPWHWETYGPSPLPVCDEPEACRSSTHPPPGSATHDPSEGAYPCTCSGSGVGDLHNLEVVDELRLPANLEPGEWVLGWRWDCEESTQVWNYCGDVTIIT
;
A
#
# COMPACT_ATOMS: atom_id res chain seq x y z
N GLY A 1 10.77 -2.76 3.21
CA GLY A 1 11.10 -2.68 1.77
C GLY A 1 12.02 -1.49 1.60
N GLY A 2 13.05 -1.61 0.78
CA GLY A 2 14.00 -0.51 0.61
C GLY A 2 13.64 0.37 -0.58
N VAL A 3 13.70 1.67 -0.36
CA VAL A 3 13.50 2.73 -1.36
C VAL A 3 14.82 2.87 -2.13
N LEU A 4 14.80 2.86 -3.47
CA LEU A 4 16.00 3.20 -4.25
C LEU A 4 16.29 4.70 -4.15
N PRO A 5 17.55 5.15 -4.32
CA PRO A 5 17.87 6.58 -4.34
C PRO A 5 16.97 7.36 -5.32
N GLY A 6 16.29 8.39 -4.82
CA GLY A 6 15.41 9.25 -5.61
C GLY A 6 13.93 8.85 -5.65
N GLN A 7 13.53 7.76 -4.98
CA GLN A 7 12.14 7.34 -4.91
C GLN A 7 11.44 7.82 -3.62
N GLY A 8 10.10 7.92 -3.65
CA GLY A 8 9.29 8.28 -2.48
C GLY A 8 9.35 7.22 -1.37
N ALA A 9 8.98 7.57 -0.13
CA ALA A 9 9.11 6.67 1.02
C ALA A 9 8.33 5.34 0.88
N ALA A 10 7.25 5.31 0.08
CA ALA A 10 6.44 4.11 -0.15
C ALA A 10 6.77 3.31 -1.43
N SER A 11 7.67 3.83 -2.26
CA SER A 11 8.02 3.35 -3.62
C SER A 11 8.63 1.95 -3.73
N ALA A 12 9.07 1.37 -2.62
CA ALA A 12 9.88 0.16 -2.58
C ALA A 12 9.13 -1.10 -3.07
N GLY A 13 7.80 -1.10 -3.05
CA GLY A 13 6.96 -2.13 -3.68
C GLY A 13 7.21 -3.59 -3.24
N GLY A 14 7.86 -3.83 -2.11
CA GLY A 14 8.20 -5.18 -1.63
C GLY A 14 9.60 -5.68 -1.98
N ASP A 15 10.44 -4.86 -2.62
CA ASP A 15 11.85 -5.20 -2.81
C ASP A 15 12.67 -4.97 -1.54
N PHE A 16 13.55 -5.93 -1.25
CA PHE A 16 14.58 -5.75 -0.24
C PHE A 16 15.73 -4.96 -0.84
N GLN A 17 16.10 -3.83 -0.22
CA GLN A 17 17.36 -3.15 -0.49
C GLN A 17 18.31 -3.38 0.68
N ASN A 18 19.55 -3.69 0.35
CA ASN A 18 20.57 -3.90 1.35
C ASN A 18 20.84 -2.60 2.13
N ASN A 19 20.94 -2.69 3.45
CA ASN A 19 21.22 -1.53 4.31
C ASN A 19 22.11 -1.97 5.49
N SER A 20 22.47 -1.02 6.36
CA SER A 20 23.31 -1.28 7.53
C SER A 20 22.61 -2.00 8.68
N LEU A 21 21.28 -2.16 8.62
CA LEU A 21 20.44 -2.66 9.71
C LEU A 21 19.95 -4.10 9.50
N ALA A 22 19.84 -4.54 8.25
CA ALA A 22 19.26 -5.81 7.87
C ALA A 22 19.91 -6.37 6.60
N LYS A 23 19.86 -7.69 6.44
CA LYS A 23 20.15 -8.39 5.17
C LYS A 23 18.94 -9.20 4.72
N ARG A 24 18.93 -9.59 3.45
CA ARG A 24 17.90 -10.48 2.89
C ARG A 24 17.80 -11.75 3.75
N SER A 25 16.57 -12.18 4.01
CA SER A 25 16.23 -13.36 4.83
C SER A 25 16.34 -13.18 6.35
N ASP A 26 16.69 -11.99 6.86
CA ASP A 26 16.50 -11.70 8.29
C ASP A 26 15.00 -11.71 8.65
N LEU A 27 14.69 -12.14 9.87
CA LEU A 27 13.33 -12.09 10.40
C LEU A 27 12.96 -10.63 10.67
N GLY A 28 11.95 -10.11 9.96
CA GLY A 28 11.48 -8.74 10.10
C GLY A 28 11.14 -8.34 11.54
N SER A 29 10.55 -9.28 12.30
CA SER A 29 10.16 -9.10 13.71
C SER A 29 11.33 -9.03 14.70
N LEU A 30 12.56 -9.29 14.25
CA LEU A 30 13.78 -9.26 15.06
C LEU A 30 14.80 -8.23 14.56
N LEU A 31 14.42 -7.41 13.57
CA LEU A 31 15.29 -6.34 13.09
C LEU A 31 15.47 -5.29 14.19
N PRO A 32 16.65 -4.66 14.28
CA PRO A 32 16.81 -3.49 15.13
C PRO A 32 15.89 -2.37 14.66
N PRO A 33 15.42 -1.48 15.56
CA PRO A 33 14.59 -0.34 15.19
C PRO A 33 15.27 0.50 14.11
N ALA A 34 14.53 0.85 13.06
CA ALA A 34 15.00 1.79 12.07
C ALA A 34 14.93 3.22 12.65
N PRO A 35 15.90 4.10 12.35
CA PRO A 35 15.83 5.51 12.72
C PRO A 35 14.86 6.25 11.79
N SER A 36 13.57 5.90 11.83
CA SER A 36 12.55 6.42 10.92
C SER A 36 12.31 7.92 11.09
N GLY A 37 12.54 8.45 12.29
CA GLY A 37 12.21 9.83 12.65
C GLY A 37 10.71 10.13 12.61
N THR A 38 9.86 9.11 12.44
CA THR A 38 8.41 9.27 12.31
C THR A 38 7.79 9.39 13.69
N VAL A 39 7.26 10.58 14.00
CA VAL A 39 6.59 10.88 15.27
C VAL A 39 5.13 11.21 15.00
N TRP A 40 4.23 10.53 15.69
CA TRP A 40 2.79 10.75 15.60
C TRP A 40 2.18 11.09 16.95
N THR A 41 1.13 11.91 16.93
CA THR A 41 0.41 12.29 18.15
C THR A 41 -0.86 11.44 18.28
N ALA A 42 -1.08 10.82 19.44
CA ALA A 42 -2.28 10.04 19.72
C ALA A 42 -3.54 10.88 19.48
N GLY A 43 -4.59 10.27 18.93
CA GLY A 43 -5.85 10.96 18.63
C GLY A 43 -5.87 11.82 17.36
N THR A 44 -4.73 12.02 16.68
CA THR A 44 -4.67 12.79 15.44
C THR A 44 -4.88 11.92 14.21
N VAL A 45 -5.06 12.58 13.07
CA VAL A 45 -5.06 11.94 11.75
C VAL A 45 -3.65 11.98 11.18
N VAL A 46 -3.17 10.85 10.69
CA VAL A 46 -1.83 10.70 10.09
C VAL A 46 -1.93 10.13 8.69
N GLU A 47 -0.99 10.51 7.83
CA GLU A 47 -0.90 10.01 6.47
C GLU A 47 -0.01 8.77 6.41
N VAL A 48 -0.44 7.77 5.67
CA VAL A 48 0.35 6.57 5.32
C VAL A 48 0.25 6.32 3.83
N ALA A 49 1.27 5.67 3.28
CA ALA A 49 1.30 5.35 1.86
C ALA A 49 1.90 3.96 1.62
N TRP A 50 1.46 3.32 0.55
CA TRP A 50 2.03 2.07 0.05
C TRP A 50 2.03 2.06 -1.47
N THR A 51 3.05 1.45 -2.07
CA THR A 51 3.10 1.19 -3.51
C THR A 51 2.84 -0.28 -3.77
N ARG A 52 2.08 -0.53 -4.83
CA ARG A 52 1.80 -1.88 -5.30
C ARG A 52 2.79 -2.29 -6.38
N LYS A 53 3.33 -3.50 -6.24
CA LYS A 53 4.15 -4.16 -7.26
C LYS A 53 3.46 -5.36 -7.93
N ALA A 54 2.42 -5.90 -7.30
CA ALA A 54 1.71 -7.09 -7.77
C ALA A 54 0.21 -6.83 -7.94
N TRP A 55 -0.40 -7.42 -8.94
CA TRP A 55 -1.78 -7.15 -9.35
C TRP A 55 -2.74 -8.23 -8.84
N HIS A 56 -3.11 -8.15 -7.56
CA HIS A 56 -3.85 -9.24 -6.90
C HIS A 56 -5.18 -8.85 -6.23
N GLY A 57 -5.60 -7.58 -6.36
CA GLY A 57 -6.87 -7.09 -5.79
C GLY A 57 -6.99 -7.34 -4.27
N GLY A 58 -8.19 -7.49 -3.74
CA GLY A 58 -8.41 -7.84 -2.33
C GLY A 58 -8.45 -6.63 -1.39
N GLY A 59 -8.08 -6.83 -0.12
CA GLY A 59 -8.26 -5.82 0.92
C GLY A 59 -7.10 -5.74 1.91
N TYR A 60 -6.89 -4.55 2.46
CA TYR A 60 -5.79 -4.28 3.38
C TYR A 60 -6.24 -3.55 4.66
N GLN A 61 -5.41 -3.64 5.70
CA GLN A 61 -5.62 -2.99 7.00
C GLN A 61 -4.29 -2.54 7.60
N TYR A 62 -4.35 -1.45 8.37
CA TYR A 62 -3.24 -0.96 9.20
C TYR A 62 -3.47 -1.31 10.67
N ARG A 63 -2.38 -1.64 11.36
CA ARG A 63 -2.39 -2.07 12.76
C ARG A 63 -1.15 -1.55 13.48
N LEU A 64 -1.22 -1.44 14.80
CA LEU A 64 -0.08 -1.07 15.64
C LEU A 64 0.26 -2.22 16.60
N CYS A 65 1.53 -2.34 16.94
CA CYS A 65 2.00 -3.19 18.03
C CYS A 65 3.08 -2.42 18.82
N PRO A 66 3.02 -2.36 20.16
CA PRO A 66 4.09 -1.76 20.94
C PRO A 66 5.42 -2.46 20.65
N ALA A 67 6.49 -1.72 20.41
CA ALA A 67 7.79 -2.31 20.05
C ALA A 67 8.39 -3.18 21.17
N ALA A 68 7.95 -2.97 22.42
CA ALA A 68 8.35 -3.78 23.57
C ALA A 68 7.68 -5.17 23.62
N ASN A 69 6.62 -5.40 22.82
CA ASN A 69 5.92 -6.68 22.79
C ASN A 69 6.56 -7.66 21.79
N THR A 70 6.14 -8.93 21.86
CA THR A 70 6.39 -9.87 20.76
C THR A 70 5.62 -9.40 19.52
N LEU A 71 6.34 -9.08 18.44
CA LEU A 71 5.79 -8.61 17.18
C LEU A 71 5.16 -9.77 16.37
N ASP A 72 4.01 -10.25 16.83
CA ASP A 72 3.21 -11.27 16.16
C ASP A 72 1.83 -10.74 15.72
N GLU A 73 1.12 -11.51 14.91
CA GLU A 73 -0.20 -11.11 14.40
C GLU A 73 -1.22 -10.87 15.52
N ARG A 74 -1.08 -11.54 16.67
CA ARG A 74 -1.96 -11.31 17.83
C ARG A 74 -1.77 -9.91 18.39
N CYS A 75 -0.53 -9.43 18.49
CA CYS A 75 -0.23 -8.08 18.95
C CYS A 75 -0.81 -7.02 18.01
N PHE A 76 -0.61 -7.20 16.69
CA PHE A 76 -1.16 -6.27 15.69
C PHE A 76 -2.69 -6.30 15.69
N GLN A 77 -3.31 -7.48 15.74
CA GLN A 77 -4.77 -7.60 15.83
C GLN A 77 -5.33 -7.00 17.14
N ALA A 78 -4.54 -6.80 18.18
CA ALA A 78 -5.03 -6.10 19.36
C ALA A 78 -5.22 -4.58 19.14
N HIS A 79 -4.59 -3.99 18.12
CA HIS A 79 -4.65 -2.54 17.85
C HIS A 79 -4.83 -2.23 16.36
N PRO A 80 -5.98 -2.58 15.76
CA PRO A 80 -6.31 -2.10 14.41
C PRO A 80 -6.43 -0.57 14.42
N VAL A 81 -5.86 0.08 13.40
CA VAL A 81 -5.95 1.53 13.23
C VAL A 81 -7.02 1.83 12.17
N PRO A 82 -8.11 2.53 12.51
CA PRO A 82 -9.15 2.84 11.55
C PRO A 82 -8.69 3.88 10.52
N PHE A 83 -9.22 3.78 9.30
CA PHE A 83 -9.13 4.85 8.32
C PHE A 83 -9.86 6.10 8.85
N ALA A 84 -9.29 7.27 8.59
CA ALA A 84 -9.79 8.54 9.13
C ALA A 84 -11.11 8.97 8.49
N ASP A 85 -11.29 8.63 7.21
CA ASP A 85 -12.49 8.88 6.42
C ASP A 85 -12.68 7.81 5.33
N GLY A 86 -13.75 7.93 4.55
CA GLY A 86 -14.12 7.01 3.46
C GLY A 86 -13.42 7.29 2.13
N THR A 87 -12.21 7.86 2.14
CA THR A 87 -11.47 8.21 0.92
C THR A 87 -10.01 7.77 0.98
N SER A 88 -9.41 7.65 -0.20
CA SER A 88 -7.96 7.47 -0.38
C SER A 88 -7.50 8.36 -1.53
N SER A 89 -6.20 8.37 -1.82
CA SER A 89 -5.65 9.05 -3.00
C SER A 89 -4.65 8.17 -3.76
N LEU A 90 -4.58 8.38 -5.07
CA LEU A 90 -3.38 8.05 -5.84
C LEU A 90 -2.44 9.26 -5.72
N ARG A 91 -1.14 9.01 -5.51
CA ARG A 91 -0.12 10.05 -5.49
C ARG A 91 1.03 9.70 -6.42
N TRP A 92 1.45 10.66 -7.24
CA TRP A 92 2.57 10.52 -8.18
C TRP A 92 3.73 11.43 -7.81
N GLY A 93 4.94 10.86 -7.73
CA GLY A 93 6.16 11.62 -7.44
C GLY A 93 6.51 11.75 -5.96
N GLY A 94 5.91 10.92 -5.09
CA GLY A 94 6.17 10.91 -3.65
C GLY A 94 5.49 12.04 -2.89
N GLU A 95 5.99 12.33 -1.68
CA GLU A 95 5.45 13.38 -0.81
C GLU A 95 5.45 14.76 -1.51
N GLY A 96 4.32 15.47 -1.47
CA GLY A 96 4.12 16.73 -2.20
C GLY A 96 3.84 16.57 -3.71
N GLY A 97 3.80 15.35 -4.23
CA GLY A 97 3.47 15.03 -5.61
C GLY A 97 2.01 15.26 -6.00
N GLU A 98 1.70 15.04 -7.28
CA GLU A 98 0.33 15.14 -7.81
C GLU A 98 -0.59 14.12 -7.13
N ARG A 99 -1.84 14.50 -6.80
CA ARG A 99 -2.79 13.64 -6.11
C ARG A 99 -4.14 13.60 -6.81
N LEU A 100 -4.69 12.39 -6.92
CA LEU A 100 -6.08 12.15 -7.28
C LEU A 100 -6.79 11.50 -6.10
N ARG A 101 -7.71 12.24 -5.45
CA ARG A 101 -8.53 11.75 -4.35
C ARG A 101 -9.77 11.02 -4.86
N PHE A 102 -10.15 9.94 -4.20
CA PHE A 102 -11.30 9.12 -4.58
C PHE A 102 -12.00 8.47 -3.38
N ASN A 103 -13.24 8.02 -3.61
CA ASN A 103 -14.04 7.29 -2.62
C ASN A 103 -13.49 5.87 -2.44
N ALA A 104 -13.12 5.53 -1.21
CA ALA A 104 -12.69 4.19 -0.84
C ALA A 104 -13.89 3.26 -0.60
N THR A 105 -13.64 1.95 -0.59
CA THR A 105 -14.63 0.94 -0.23
C THR A 105 -14.14 0.19 0.99
N ASP A 106 -14.86 0.34 2.10
CA ASP A 106 -14.50 -0.21 3.40
C ASP A 106 -15.46 -1.32 3.82
N VAL A 107 -14.94 -2.31 4.53
CA VAL A 107 -15.70 -3.44 5.09
C VAL A 107 -15.36 -3.58 6.56
N SER A 108 -16.40 -3.61 7.40
CA SER A 108 -16.25 -3.79 8.86
C SER A 108 -17.07 -4.96 9.42
N VAL A 109 -17.85 -5.65 8.57
CA VAL A 109 -18.64 -6.85 8.93
C VAL A 109 -17.87 -8.10 8.51
N GLY A 110 -17.78 -9.08 9.41
CA GLY A 110 -17.03 -10.32 9.17
C GLY A 110 -15.51 -10.15 9.16
N THR A 111 -15.01 -9.05 9.73
CA THR A 111 -13.59 -8.75 9.82
C THR A 111 -12.94 -9.37 11.06
N LEU A 112 -11.60 -9.51 11.01
CA LEU A 112 -10.78 -9.86 12.16
C LEU A 112 -9.77 -8.73 12.41
N PRO A 113 -9.72 -8.14 13.62
CA PRO A 113 -10.68 -8.30 14.73
C PRO A 113 -12.11 -7.92 14.34
N GLU A 114 -13.10 -8.47 15.03
CA GLU A 114 -14.51 -8.13 14.80
C GLU A 114 -14.74 -6.62 14.96
N GLY A 115 -15.43 -6.01 13.99
CA GLY A 115 -15.69 -4.57 13.95
C GLY A 115 -14.50 -3.71 13.49
N SER A 116 -13.32 -4.29 13.28
CA SER A 116 -12.21 -3.60 12.61
C SER A 116 -12.55 -3.34 11.14
N THR A 117 -11.87 -2.38 10.52
CA THR A 117 -12.17 -1.97 9.13
C THR A 117 -11.04 -2.37 8.19
N TRP A 118 -11.40 -3.02 7.09
CA TRP A 118 -10.53 -3.33 5.96
C TRP A 118 -10.92 -2.45 4.78
N ARG A 119 -9.93 -2.00 4.02
CA ARG A 119 -10.14 -1.21 2.79
C ARG A 119 -9.84 -2.05 1.57
N ARG A 120 -10.72 -2.00 0.58
CA ARG A 120 -10.51 -2.65 -0.72
C ARG A 120 -9.34 -1.98 -1.44
N SER A 121 -8.43 -2.78 -1.98
CA SER A 121 -7.36 -2.31 -2.87
C SER A 121 -7.98 -1.50 -4.01
N PRO A 122 -7.57 -0.23 -4.21
CA PRO A 122 -8.31 0.67 -5.07
C PRO A 122 -7.90 0.58 -6.52
N LEU A 123 -7.00 -0.32 -6.92
CA LEU A 123 -6.67 -0.42 -8.33
C LEU A 123 -6.75 -1.84 -8.88
N PRO A 124 -7.14 -1.95 -10.15
CA PRO A 124 -7.60 -3.18 -10.74
C PRO A 124 -6.38 -4.06 -11.00
N ARG A 125 -6.60 -5.33 -11.34
CA ARG A 125 -5.53 -6.23 -11.81
C ARG A 125 -4.72 -5.64 -12.99
N GLY A 126 -5.33 -4.78 -13.77
CA GLY A 126 -4.68 -4.09 -14.87
C GLY A 126 -5.70 -3.33 -15.70
N PRO A 127 -5.25 -2.55 -16.69
CA PRO A 127 -6.13 -1.74 -17.52
C PRO A 127 -7.07 -2.63 -18.35
N TRP A 128 -6.63 -3.85 -18.70
CA TRP A 128 -7.38 -4.88 -19.45
C TRP A 128 -8.62 -5.43 -18.73
N HIS A 129 -8.73 -5.20 -17.43
CA HIS A 129 -9.80 -5.73 -16.58
C HIS A 129 -10.83 -4.65 -16.23
N TRP A 130 -10.65 -3.42 -16.71
CA TRP A 130 -11.56 -2.30 -16.46
C TRP A 130 -12.98 -2.56 -16.98
N GLU A 131 -13.10 -3.15 -18.18
CA GLU A 131 -14.39 -3.47 -18.79
C GLU A 131 -15.09 -4.63 -18.08
N THR A 132 -14.32 -5.55 -17.50
CA THR A 132 -14.84 -6.77 -16.86
C THR A 132 -15.19 -6.57 -15.38
N TYR A 133 -14.35 -5.84 -14.65
CA TYR A 133 -14.48 -5.64 -13.19
C TYR A 133 -14.98 -4.24 -12.83
N GLY A 134 -15.16 -3.38 -13.84
CA GLY A 134 -15.58 -2.01 -13.68
C GLY A 134 -14.42 -1.06 -13.36
N PRO A 135 -14.68 0.24 -13.44
CA PRO A 135 -13.71 1.25 -13.08
C PRO A 135 -13.24 1.14 -11.63
N SER A 136 -11.94 1.34 -11.45
CA SER A 136 -11.37 1.72 -10.14
C SER A 136 -11.93 3.09 -9.70
N PRO A 137 -11.76 3.48 -8.43
CA PRO A 137 -12.68 4.23 -7.59
C PRO A 137 -13.18 5.53 -8.21
N LEU A 138 -14.34 6.05 -7.75
CA LEU A 138 -14.88 7.32 -8.23
C LEU A 138 -14.23 8.51 -7.48
N PRO A 139 -13.76 9.56 -8.16
CA PRO A 139 -13.71 9.73 -9.61
C PRO A 139 -12.68 8.80 -10.26
N VAL A 140 -13.06 8.27 -11.42
CA VAL A 140 -12.22 7.40 -12.23
C VAL A 140 -10.87 8.08 -12.50
N CYS A 141 -9.79 7.36 -12.25
CA CYS A 141 -8.49 7.71 -12.81
C CYS A 141 -8.46 7.30 -14.28
N ASP A 142 -8.40 8.27 -15.18
CA ASP A 142 -8.41 8.03 -16.62
C ASP A 142 -7.02 7.61 -17.12
N GLU A 143 -6.94 6.40 -17.67
CA GLU A 143 -5.70 5.91 -18.28
C GLU A 143 -5.41 6.58 -19.63
N PRO A 144 -4.12 6.85 -19.96
CA PRO A 144 -3.74 7.33 -21.28
C PRO A 144 -4.17 6.36 -22.39
N GLU A 145 -4.52 6.89 -23.56
CA GLU A 145 -4.96 6.07 -24.70
C GLU A 145 -3.97 4.97 -25.07
N ALA A 146 -2.66 5.25 -24.99
CA ALA A 146 -1.62 4.26 -25.25
C ALA A 146 -1.68 3.05 -24.28
N CYS A 147 -2.07 3.28 -23.02
CA CYS A 147 -2.30 2.22 -22.04
C CYS A 147 -3.61 1.46 -22.33
N ARG A 148 -4.66 2.16 -22.78
CA ARG A 148 -5.92 1.52 -23.16
C ARG A 148 -5.77 0.69 -24.44
N SER A 149 -5.05 1.17 -25.44
CA SER A 149 -4.90 0.51 -26.74
C SER A 149 -4.01 -0.74 -26.68
N SER A 150 -3.13 -0.85 -25.69
CA SER A 150 -2.32 -2.07 -25.50
C SER A 150 -3.14 -3.28 -25.01
N THR A 151 -4.41 -3.06 -24.66
CA THR A 151 -5.32 -4.10 -24.17
C THR A 151 -5.87 -5.01 -25.26
N HIS A 152 -5.78 -4.60 -26.52
CA HIS A 152 -6.29 -5.34 -27.68
C HIS A 152 -5.25 -5.33 -28.82
N PRO A 153 -4.18 -6.14 -28.73
CA PRO A 153 -3.26 -6.28 -29.84
C PRO A 153 -4.01 -6.76 -31.10
N PRO A 154 -3.67 -6.26 -32.31
CA PRO A 154 -4.24 -6.78 -33.54
C PRO A 154 -4.02 -8.30 -33.67
N PRO A 155 -4.96 -9.05 -34.27
CA PRO A 155 -4.77 -10.48 -34.49
C PRO A 155 -3.46 -10.74 -35.25
N GLY A 156 -2.52 -11.46 -34.63
CA GLY A 156 -1.24 -11.84 -35.24
C GLY A 156 -0.01 -11.06 -34.78
N SER A 157 -0.11 -10.12 -33.82
CA SER A 157 1.09 -9.60 -33.16
C SER A 157 1.64 -10.65 -32.19
N ALA A 158 2.83 -11.17 -32.50
CA ALA A 158 3.60 -11.95 -31.52
C ALA A 158 3.92 -11.07 -30.31
N THR A 159 4.03 -11.74 -29.16
CA THR A 159 4.55 -11.26 -27.86
C THR A 159 3.67 -10.30 -27.03
N HIS A 160 2.85 -10.91 -26.17
CA HIS A 160 2.67 -10.46 -24.78
C HIS A 160 4.02 -10.60 -24.02
N ASP A 161 5.07 -9.94 -24.49
CA ASP A 161 6.28 -9.78 -23.71
C ASP A 161 6.21 -8.42 -23.01
N PRO A 162 5.94 -8.37 -21.70
CA PRO A 162 5.97 -7.12 -20.94
C PRO A 162 7.36 -6.46 -20.90
N SER A 163 8.40 -7.06 -21.51
CA SER A 163 9.74 -6.47 -21.63
C SER A 163 9.96 -5.61 -22.89
N GLU A 164 9.06 -5.59 -23.87
CA GLU A 164 9.29 -4.88 -25.15
C GLU A 164 8.55 -3.53 -25.31
N GLY A 165 7.85 -3.05 -24.30
CA GLY A 165 7.26 -1.71 -24.36
C GLY A 165 6.71 -1.26 -23.03
N ALA A 166 7.33 -0.24 -22.45
CA ALA A 166 6.81 0.34 -21.23
C ALA A 166 5.49 1.07 -21.51
N TYR A 167 4.35 0.41 -21.29
CA TYR A 167 3.06 1.10 -21.42
C TYR A 167 2.96 2.15 -20.32
N PRO A 168 2.69 3.44 -20.64
CA PRO A 168 2.58 4.49 -19.64
C PRO A 168 1.19 4.44 -19.00
N CYS A 169 0.88 3.38 -18.26
CA CYS A 169 -0.36 3.31 -17.48
C CYS A 169 -0.15 4.08 -16.18
N THR A 170 -0.75 5.27 -16.09
CA THR A 170 -0.58 6.20 -14.97
C THR A 170 -1.36 5.74 -13.75
N CYS A 171 -2.56 5.18 -13.95
CA CYS A 171 -3.48 4.84 -12.88
C CYS A 171 -3.23 3.44 -12.35
N SER A 172 -3.36 2.45 -13.22
CA SER A 172 -3.11 1.04 -13.03
C SER A 172 -1.64 0.72 -13.10
N GLY A 173 -0.72 1.66 -13.31
CA GLY A 173 0.72 1.42 -13.15
C GLY A 173 1.34 0.25 -13.96
N SER A 174 0.63 -0.29 -14.94
CA SER A 174 1.02 -1.49 -15.69
C SER A 174 1.99 -1.11 -16.81
N GLY A 175 2.98 -1.95 -17.09
CA GLY A 175 3.92 -1.75 -18.19
C GLY A 175 5.02 -0.73 -17.93
N VAL A 176 4.85 0.24 -17.03
CA VAL A 176 6.00 1.05 -16.58
C VAL A 176 6.84 0.19 -15.65
N GLY A 177 8.03 -0.23 -16.11
CA GLY A 177 9.01 -0.96 -15.30
C GLY A 177 9.47 -0.24 -14.02
N ASP A 178 8.93 0.95 -13.75
CA ASP A 178 9.18 1.81 -12.59
C ASP A 178 7.86 2.28 -11.96
N LEU A 179 7.05 1.35 -11.47
CA LEU A 179 5.92 1.63 -10.54
C LEU A 179 6.30 2.37 -9.25
N HIS A 180 7.58 2.66 -9.07
CA HIS A 180 8.19 3.31 -7.93
C HIS A 180 7.65 4.71 -7.61
N ASN A 181 6.82 5.31 -8.47
CA ASN A 181 6.30 6.65 -8.23
C ASN A 181 4.79 6.72 -8.01
N LEU A 182 4.03 5.62 -8.11
CA LEU A 182 2.61 5.59 -7.76
C LEU A 182 2.41 5.07 -6.35
N GLU A 183 1.79 5.88 -5.51
CA GLU A 183 1.46 5.54 -4.14
C GLU A 183 -0.06 5.53 -3.96
N VAL A 184 -0.55 4.55 -3.20
CA VAL A 184 -1.89 4.59 -2.59
C VAL A 184 -1.72 5.23 -1.23
N VAL A 185 -2.40 6.36 -1.03
CA VAL A 185 -2.30 7.18 0.18
C VAL A 185 -3.60 7.11 0.95
N ASP A 186 -3.49 6.83 2.24
CA ASP A 186 -4.60 6.77 3.18
C ASP A 186 -4.34 7.71 4.35
N GLU A 187 -5.42 8.20 4.95
CA GLU A 187 -5.39 8.87 6.24
C GLU A 187 -5.89 7.90 7.30
N LEU A 188 -5.15 7.78 8.41
CA LEU A 188 -5.48 6.94 9.56
C LEU A 188 -5.84 7.80 10.75
N ARG A 189 -6.88 7.42 11.50
CA ARG A 189 -7.22 8.05 12.78
C ARG A 189 -6.61 7.26 13.91
N LEU A 190 -5.58 7.83 14.54
CA LEU A 190 -4.94 7.18 15.69
C LEU A 190 -5.90 7.16 16.89
N PRO A 191 -6.03 6.04 17.61
CA PRO A 191 -6.75 6.01 18.87
C PRO A 191 -6.17 7.04 19.86
N ALA A 192 -7.03 7.79 20.54
CA ALA A 192 -6.61 8.83 21.48
C ALA A 192 -6.00 8.26 22.77
N ASN A 193 -6.23 6.98 23.05
CA ASN A 193 -5.73 6.26 24.22
C ASN A 193 -4.47 5.43 23.92
N LEU A 194 -3.75 5.71 22.83
CA LEU A 194 -2.44 5.10 22.61
C LEU A 194 -1.45 5.64 23.65
N GLU A 195 -0.77 4.72 24.33
CA GLU A 195 0.30 5.07 25.26
C GLU A 195 1.51 5.64 24.49
N PRO A 196 2.15 6.72 24.98
CA PRO A 196 3.40 7.20 24.42
C PRO A 196 4.50 6.14 24.41
N GLY A 197 5.32 6.14 23.36
CA GLY A 197 6.48 5.25 23.26
C GLY A 197 6.75 4.78 21.84
N GLU A 198 7.56 3.73 21.72
CA GLU A 198 7.93 3.13 20.45
C GLU A 198 6.91 2.08 20.02
N TRP A 199 6.44 2.18 18.79
CA TRP A 199 5.46 1.30 18.17
C TRP A 199 5.92 0.87 16.79
N VAL A 200 5.40 -0.27 16.34
CA VAL A 200 5.56 -0.75 14.98
C VAL A 200 4.20 -0.65 14.29
N LEU A 201 4.14 0.09 13.18
CA LEU A 201 3.04 0.07 12.23
C LEU A 201 3.15 -1.21 11.40
N GLY A 202 2.08 -2.01 11.35
CA GLY A 202 1.92 -3.13 10.45
C GLY A 202 0.89 -2.81 9.36
N TRP A 203 1.28 -2.93 8.11
CA TRP A 203 0.37 -2.97 6.96
C TRP A 203 0.24 -4.41 6.49
N ARG A 204 -1.00 -4.90 6.37
CA ARG A 204 -1.31 -6.24 5.86
C ARG A 204 -2.28 -6.15 4.70
N TRP A 205 -2.01 -6.92 3.66
CA TRP A 205 -2.86 -7.04 2.47
C TRP A 205 -3.14 -8.50 2.16
N ASP A 206 -4.43 -8.85 2.14
CA ASP A 206 -4.92 -10.18 1.79
C ASP A 206 -5.47 -10.13 0.35
N CYS A 207 -4.85 -10.92 -0.53
CA CYS A 207 -5.13 -10.91 -1.96
C CYS A 207 -6.42 -11.67 -2.30
N GLU A 208 -7.19 -11.20 -3.28
CA GLU A 208 -8.39 -11.90 -3.76
C GLU A 208 -8.10 -12.86 -4.91
N GLU A 209 -7.12 -12.55 -5.77
CA GLU A 209 -6.83 -13.34 -6.98
C GLU A 209 -5.79 -14.45 -6.75
N SER A 210 -5.15 -14.49 -5.59
CA SER A 210 -4.10 -15.47 -5.31
C SER A 210 -4.01 -15.79 -3.83
N THR A 211 -3.41 -16.94 -3.51
CA THR A 211 -3.18 -17.38 -2.12
C THR A 211 -1.94 -16.69 -1.53
N GLN A 212 -1.94 -15.36 -1.52
CA GLN A 212 -0.84 -14.52 -1.04
C GLN A 212 -1.32 -13.55 0.04
N VAL A 213 -0.44 -13.31 1.01
CA VAL A 213 -0.58 -12.25 2.01
C VAL A 213 0.71 -11.44 1.98
N TRP A 214 0.59 -10.13 1.84
CA TRP A 214 1.71 -9.20 1.84
C TRP A 214 1.70 -8.41 3.14
N ASN A 215 2.88 -8.25 3.75
CA ASN A 215 3.02 -7.49 4.98
C ASN A 215 4.21 -6.54 4.89
N TYR A 216 4.05 -5.37 5.49
CA TYR A 216 5.10 -4.38 5.70
C TYR A 216 5.04 -3.87 7.14
N CYS A 217 6.20 -3.50 7.69
CA CYS A 217 6.30 -2.85 8.98
C CYS A 217 7.16 -1.58 8.94
N GLY A 218 6.83 -0.61 9.79
CA GLY A 218 7.61 0.61 9.99
C GLY A 218 7.60 1.06 11.44
N ASP A 219 8.75 1.50 11.94
CA ASP A 219 8.90 2.02 13.30
C ASP A 219 8.33 3.44 13.41
N VAL A 220 7.52 3.70 14.44
CA VAL A 220 6.91 5.01 14.73
C VAL A 220 6.98 5.30 16.23
N THR A 221 7.21 6.56 16.60
CA THR A 221 7.12 7.01 17.99
C THR A 221 5.79 7.72 18.21
N ILE A 222 5.02 7.25 19.20
CA ILE A 222 3.76 7.87 19.61
C ILE A 222 4.01 8.86 20.75
N ILE A 223 3.45 10.06 20.64
CA ILE A 223 3.41 11.10 21.69
C ILE A 223 1.96 11.51 22.01
N THR A 224 1.74 12.22 23.11
CA THR A 224 0.44 12.80 23.51
C THR A 224 0.35 14.28 23.20
#